data_AF-A0A2A2Q2E9-F1
#
_entry.id   AF-A0A2A2Q2E9-F1
#
_cell.length_a   1.000
_cell.length_b   1.000
_cell.length_c   1.000
_cell.angle_alpha   90.00
_cell.angle_beta   90.00
_cell.angle_gamma   90.00
#
_symmetry.space_group_name_H-M   'P 1'
#
loop_
_entity.id
_entity.type
_entity.pdbx_description
1 polymer ?
#
loop_
_entity_poly.entity_id
_entity_poly.type
_entity_poly.pdbx_seq_one_letter_code
_entity_poly.pdbx_strand_id
1 'polypeptide(L)'
;MVAYQHPAGLNPLQRFRQAGAILRGTSRAANSGWYQSALELDLQLHLRVDGNRLDSFLYDARSKQWSAGPAIQEEFATDLTLVPAFAAEVIACAQKTGTSAIGVVLHIADEFATSELKPELDNPGALGELRTTVENDPKAVLDDSSVSATESAWRLIPYPAAGSEAIATTVCISRHWSGFLDELRKISEEKNFPVITRAISAPLTCLLALPDLKTTELTRPLIAVLPYPRFTLLAFFNEHGDLRLLRTLQHRGQRRPTNLRHAASTTAAALELSDPEVFLFTIGEQADPNLRPTFNWSSPPPRSTKSTGRARLTSSRPPESAARNR
;
A
#
# COMPACT_ATOMS: atom_id res chain seq x y z
N MET A 1 -28.91 7.78 -25.01
CA MET A 1 -27.73 8.56 -24.58
C MET A 1 -27.02 9.06 -25.82
N VAL A 2 -26.70 10.35 -25.95
CA VAL A 2 -25.96 10.86 -27.12
C VAL A 2 -24.49 10.50 -26.91
N ALA A 3 -23.93 9.59 -27.72
CA ALA A 3 -22.51 9.29 -27.69
C ALA A 3 -21.71 10.50 -28.20
N TYR A 4 -20.94 11.14 -27.34
CA TYR A 4 -20.06 12.23 -27.72
C TYR A 4 -18.80 11.68 -28.40
N GLN A 5 -18.39 12.30 -29.51
CA GLN A 5 -17.21 11.89 -30.26
C GLN A 5 -15.98 12.69 -29.85
N HIS A 6 -14.79 12.10 -30.00
CA HIS A 6 -13.55 12.80 -29.71
C HIS A 6 -13.41 14.06 -30.60
N PRO A 7 -13.12 15.26 -30.04
CA PRO A 7 -13.13 16.51 -30.81
C PRO A 7 -12.21 16.52 -32.03
N ALA A 8 -11.07 15.81 -31.97
CA ALA A 8 -10.14 15.73 -33.08
C ALA A 8 -10.73 15.07 -34.35
N GLY A 9 -11.71 14.19 -34.20
CA GLY A 9 -12.40 13.53 -35.32
C GLY A 9 -13.57 14.32 -35.90
N LEU A 10 -13.91 15.47 -35.32
CA LEU A 10 -15.06 16.29 -35.69
C LEU A 10 -14.64 17.52 -36.50
N ASN A 11 -15.45 17.90 -37.48
CA ASN A 11 -15.33 19.20 -38.13
C ASN A 11 -15.78 20.35 -37.21
N PRO A 12 -15.45 21.62 -37.51
CA PRO A 12 -15.76 22.74 -36.62
C PRO A 12 -17.24 22.88 -36.24
N LEU A 13 -18.16 22.66 -37.19
CA LEU A 13 -19.59 22.74 -36.94
C LEU A 13 -20.09 21.61 -36.02
N GLN A 14 -19.58 20.39 -36.22
CA GLN A 14 -19.88 19.26 -35.36
C GLN A 14 -19.34 19.48 -33.93
N ARG A 15 -18.11 20.01 -33.80
CA ARG A 15 -17.55 20.40 -32.50
C ARG A 15 -18.44 21.42 -31.80
N PHE A 16 -18.87 22.46 -32.51
CA PHE A 16 -19.75 23.49 -31.96
C PHE A 16 -21.10 22.92 -31.51
N ARG A 17 -21.74 22.07 -32.32
CA ARG A 17 -23.01 21.42 -31.97
C ARG A 17 -22.85 20.51 -30.75
N GLN A 18 -21.77 19.72 -30.70
CA GLN A 18 -21.49 18.86 -29.57
C GLN A 18 -21.21 19.66 -28.30
N ALA A 19 -20.38 20.71 -28.38
CA ALA A 19 -20.12 21.61 -27.26
C ALA A 19 -21.42 22.26 -26.77
N GLY A 20 -22.26 22.76 -27.67
CA GLY A 20 -23.59 23.30 -27.32
C GLY A 20 -24.51 22.27 -26.67
N ALA A 21 -24.47 21.00 -27.09
CA ALA A 21 -25.21 19.93 -26.45
C ALA A 21 -24.70 19.60 -25.05
N ILE A 22 -23.37 19.59 -24.85
CA ILE A 22 -22.75 19.40 -23.53
C ILE A 22 -23.12 20.57 -22.60
N LEU A 23 -23.00 21.81 -23.10
CA LEU A 23 -23.34 23.03 -22.35
C LEU A 23 -24.80 23.04 -21.87
N ARG A 24 -25.74 22.54 -22.69
CA ARG A 24 -27.18 22.53 -22.35
C ARG A 24 -27.63 21.29 -21.59
N GLY A 25 -26.98 20.15 -21.81
CA GLY A 25 -27.43 18.84 -21.32
C GLY A 25 -26.66 18.32 -20.11
N THR A 26 -25.59 19.00 -19.69
CA THR A 26 -24.73 18.54 -18.59
C THR A 26 -24.30 19.68 -17.67
N SER A 27 -23.83 19.35 -16.47
CA SER A 27 -23.24 20.27 -15.52
C SER A 27 -21.76 20.53 -15.79
N ARG A 28 -21.15 19.90 -16.81
CA ARG A 28 -19.71 19.98 -17.13
C ARG A 28 -19.19 21.41 -17.30
N ALA A 29 -20.04 22.32 -17.81
CA ALA A 29 -19.64 23.72 -18.00
C ALA A 29 -19.69 24.58 -16.74
N ALA A 30 -20.57 24.23 -15.80
CA ALA A 30 -20.91 25.06 -14.65
C ALA A 30 -20.38 24.50 -13.32
N ASN A 31 -19.98 23.23 -13.29
CA ASN A 31 -19.49 22.54 -12.10
C ASN A 31 -18.00 22.20 -12.28
N SER A 32 -17.12 22.92 -11.58
CA SER A 32 -15.68 22.70 -11.64
C SER A 32 -15.25 21.33 -11.12
N GLY A 33 -16.11 20.66 -10.33
CA GLY A 33 -15.83 19.34 -9.77
C GLY A 33 -15.56 18.25 -10.82
N TRP A 34 -16.00 18.45 -12.07
CA TRP A 34 -15.67 17.53 -13.18
C TRP A 34 -14.18 17.49 -13.54
N TYR A 35 -13.42 18.50 -13.13
CA TYR A 35 -12.03 18.70 -13.56
C TYR A 35 -11.02 18.70 -12.41
N GLN A 36 -11.51 18.58 -11.17
CA GLN A 36 -10.67 18.50 -9.98
C GLN A 36 -10.24 17.06 -9.71
N SER A 37 -9.12 16.88 -9.01
CA SER A 37 -8.72 15.58 -8.50
C SER A 37 -9.67 15.14 -7.37
N ALA A 38 -9.84 13.83 -7.18
CA ALA A 38 -10.67 13.28 -6.09
C ALA A 38 -10.26 13.82 -4.70
N LEU A 39 -8.97 14.06 -4.49
CA LEU A 39 -8.41 14.57 -3.23
C LEU A 39 -8.54 16.10 -3.06
N GLU A 40 -8.94 16.82 -4.11
CA GLU A 40 -9.12 18.28 -4.09
C GLU A 40 -10.57 18.69 -3.84
N LEU A 41 -11.50 17.73 -3.90
CA LEU A 41 -12.93 17.97 -3.68
C LEU A 41 -13.23 18.18 -2.19
N ASP A 42 -14.20 19.06 -1.91
CA ASP A 42 -14.60 19.41 -0.54
C ASP A 42 -15.11 18.20 0.25
N LEU A 43 -15.84 17.29 -0.41
CA LEU A 43 -16.28 16.05 0.19
C LEU A 43 -15.56 14.87 -0.46
N GLN A 44 -14.97 14.02 0.37
CA GLN A 44 -14.15 12.90 -0.04
C GLN A 44 -14.65 11.63 0.66
N LEU A 45 -14.97 10.60 -0.12
CA LEU A 45 -15.22 9.26 0.34
C LEU A 45 -13.91 8.47 0.25
N HIS A 46 -13.33 8.14 1.40
CA HIS A 46 -12.16 7.28 1.49
C HIS A 46 -12.60 5.84 1.75
N LEU A 47 -12.26 4.97 0.80
CA LEU A 47 -12.46 3.53 0.87
C LEU A 47 -11.10 2.89 1.12
N ARG A 48 -10.99 2.02 2.12
CA ARG A 48 -9.75 1.28 2.39
C ARG A 48 -10.00 -0.19 2.19
N VAL A 49 -9.14 -0.84 1.41
CA VAL A 49 -9.16 -2.28 1.18
C VAL A 49 -7.79 -2.85 1.53
N ASP A 50 -7.71 -3.73 2.52
CA ASP A 50 -6.43 -4.33 2.97
C ASP A 50 -6.41 -5.87 2.89
N GLY A 51 -7.37 -6.43 2.16
CA GLY A 51 -7.49 -7.85 1.86
C GLY A 51 -8.20 -8.67 2.94
N ASN A 52 -8.40 -8.12 4.14
CA ASN A 52 -9.22 -8.71 5.20
C ASN A 52 -10.35 -7.78 5.66
N ARG A 53 -10.18 -6.47 5.49
CA ARG A 53 -11.12 -5.45 5.92
C ARG A 53 -11.39 -4.47 4.80
N LEU A 54 -12.64 -4.03 4.75
CA LEU A 54 -13.08 -2.92 3.94
C LEU A 54 -13.68 -1.86 4.85
N ASP A 55 -13.15 -0.65 4.76
CA ASP A 55 -13.65 0.50 5.52
C ASP A 55 -14.07 1.63 4.59
N SER A 56 -15.03 2.41 5.05
CA SER A 56 -15.61 3.53 4.32
C SER A 56 -15.79 4.72 5.25
N PHE A 57 -15.15 5.83 4.90
CA PHE A 57 -15.19 7.06 5.68
C PHE A 57 -15.41 8.27 4.78
N LEU A 58 -16.24 9.19 5.22
CA LEU A 58 -16.39 10.50 4.60
C LEU A 58 -15.52 11.52 5.32
N TYR A 59 -14.78 12.30 4.55
CA TYR A 59 -14.03 13.46 5.00
C TYR A 59 -14.62 14.71 4.35
N ASP A 60 -15.08 15.66 5.15
CA ASP A 60 -15.47 16.99 4.69
C ASP A 60 -14.32 17.96 4.97
N ALA A 61 -13.65 18.42 3.91
CA ALA A 61 -12.50 19.31 3.97
C ALA A 61 -12.87 20.71 4.48
N ARG A 62 -14.13 21.14 4.34
CA ARG A 62 -14.60 22.45 4.81
C ARG A 62 -14.67 22.50 6.33
N SER A 63 -15.13 21.40 6.94
CA SER A 63 -15.23 21.26 8.40
C SER A 63 -14.03 20.51 9.02
N LYS A 64 -13.21 19.86 8.19
CA LYS A 64 -12.10 18.97 8.58
C LYS A 64 -12.56 17.82 9.48
N GLN A 65 -13.76 17.30 9.23
CA GLN A 65 -14.35 16.23 10.04
C GLN A 65 -14.46 14.92 9.28
N TRP A 66 -14.26 13.84 10.00
CA TRP A 66 -14.48 12.48 9.55
C TRP A 66 -15.82 11.96 10.03
N SER A 67 -16.51 11.20 9.19
CA SER A 67 -17.76 10.53 9.51
C SER A 67 -17.83 9.16 8.81
N ALA A 68 -18.77 8.32 9.23
CA ALA A 68 -18.99 7.02 8.59
C ALA A 68 -19.47 7.22 7.15
N GLY A 69 -18.88 6.48 6.21
CA GLY A 69 -19.31 6.44 4.82
C GLY A 69 -20.33 5.33 4.54
N PRO A 70 -20.86 5.28 3.30
CA PRO A 70 -21.69 4.18 2.80
C PRO A 70 -20.99 2.83 2.97
N ALA A 71 -21.74 1.79 3.32
CA ALA A 71 -21.17 0.45 3.49
C ALA A 71 -20.65 -0.11 2.17
N ILE A 72 -19.47 -0.73 2.19
CA ILE A 72 -18.85 -1.39 1.05
C ILE A 72 -18.47 -2.82 1.43
N GLN A 73 -18.55 -3.72 0.47
CA GLN A 73 -18.25 -5.15 0.64
C GLN A 73 -17.37 -5.64 -0.52
N GLU A 74 -16.71 -6.79 -0.37
CA GLU A 74 -15.77 -7.31 -1.37
C GLU A 74 -16.47 -7.65 -2.70
N GLU A 75 -17.75 -8.01 -2.65
CA GLU A 75 -18.58 -8.37 -3.80
C GLU A 75 -18.68 -7.24 -4.82
N PHE A 76 -18.54 -5.97 -4.41
CA PHE A 76 -18.54 -4.83 -5.32
C PHE A 76 -17.38 -4.85 -6.32
N ALA A 77 -16.29 -5.54 -6.01
CA ALA A 77 -15.17 -5.71 -6.94
C ALA A 77 -15.50 -6.68 -8.09
N THR A 78 -16.38 -7.66 -7.84
CA THR A 78 -16.71 -8.74 -8.80
C THR A 78 -18.09 -8.64 -9.41
N ASP A 79 -19.07 -8.11 -8.67
CA ASP A 79 -20.46 -7.93 -9.09
C ASP A 79 -20.78 -6.45 -9.25
N LEU A 80 -20.62 -5.96 -10.49
CA LEU A 80 -20.87 -4.57 -10.81
C LEU A 80 -22.35 -4.18 -10.76
N THR A 81 -23.28 -5.14 -10.65
CA THR A 81 -24.72 -4.86 -10.54
C THR A 81 -25.09 -4.21 -9.20
N LEU A 82 -24.22 -4.31 -8.21
CA LEU A 82 -24.37 -3.69 -6.89
C LEU A 82 -24.01 -2.19 -6.90
N VAL A 83 -23.12 -1.77 -7.81
CA VAL A 83 -22.55 -0.41 -7.84
C VAL A 83 -23.61 0.70 -8.01
N PRO A 84 -24.67 0.56 -8.82
CA PRO A 84 -25.71 1.59 -8.95
C PRO A 84 -26.37 2.00 -7.63
N ALA A 85 -26.64 1.04 -6.74
CA ALA A 85 -27.25 1.33 -5.44
C ALA A 85 -26.28 2.08 -4.53
N PHE A 86 -25.02 1.63 -4.48
CA PHE A 86 -23.97 2.31 -3.73
C PHE A 86 -23.69 3.72 -4.25
N ALA A 87 -23.60 3.90 -5.58
CA ALA A 87 -23.41 5.21 -6.19
C ALA A 87 -24.54 6.19 -5.85
N ALA A 88 -25.79 5.70 -5.81
CA ALA A 88 -26.92 6.52 -5.39
C ALA A 88 -26.78 6.99 -3.93
N GLU A 89 -26.30 6.13 -3.03
CA GLU A 89 -26.02 6.48 -1.64
C GLU A 89 -24.88 7.51 -1.51
N VAL A 90 -23.78 7.30 -2.26
CA VAL A 90 -22.64 8.22 -2.32
C VAL A 90 -23.08 9.62 -2.78
N ILE A 91 -23.87 9.70 -3.84
CA ILE A 91 -24.42 10.97 -4.35
C ILE A 91 -25.37 11.60 -3.32
N ALA A 92 -26.22 10.80 -2.67
CA ALA A 92 -27.12 11.29 -1.64
C ALA A 92 -26.36 11.87 -0.44
N CYS A 93 -25.23 11.27 -0.02
CA CYS A 93 -24.37 11.84 1.02
C CYS A 93 -23.83 13.22 0.60
N ALA A 94 -23.33 13.35 -0.63
CA ALA A 94 -22.85 14.65 -1.15
C ALA A 94 -23.95 15.72 -1.13
N GLN A 95 -25.13 15.37 -1.64
CA GLN A 95 -26.29 16.27 -1.66
C GLN A 95 -26.74 16.70 -0.25
N LYS A 96 -26.73 15.80 0.73
CA LYS A 96 -27.05 16.12 2.14
C LYS A 96 -26.09 17.15 2.74
N THR A 97 -24.83 17.13 2.34
CA THR A 97 -23.80 18.09 2.79
C THR A 97 -23.78 19.39 1.96
N GLY A 98 -24.66 19.49 0.96
CA GLY A 98 -24.75 20.63 0.05
C GLY A 98 -23.59 20.75 -0.94
N THR A 99 -22.78 19.70 -1.13
CA THR A 99 -21.72 19.72 -2.15
C THR A 99 -22.25 19.31 -3.51
N SER A 100 -21.68 19.90 -4.57
CA SER A 100 -22.05 19.61 -5.95
C SER A 100 -21.19 18.52 -6.60
N ALA A 101 -20.28 17.91 -5.85
CA ALA A 101 -19.34 16.90 -6.31
C ALA A 101 -18.79 16.09 -5.12
N ILE A 102 -18.28 14.89 -5.38
CA ILE A 102 -17.62 14.04 -4.39
C ILE A 102 -16.42 13.31 -4.98
N GLY A 103 -15.32 13.30 -4.25
CA GLY A 103 -14.14 12.50 -4.59
C GLY A 103 -14.23 11.12 -3.95
N VAL A 104 -14.03 10.04 -4.70
CA VAL A 104 -13.94 8.67 -4.16
C VAL A 104 -12.49 8.22 -4.25
N VAL A 105 -11.85 8.02 -3.10
CA VAL A 105 -10.44 7.65 -2.99
C VAL A 105 -10.34 6.23 -2.45
N LEU A 106 -9.92 5.29 -3.29
CA LEU A 106 -9.69 3.91 -2.93
C LEU A 106 -8.23 3.69 -2.54
N HIS A 107 -7.98 3.43 -1.27
CA HIS A 107 -6.69 3.06 -0.69
C HIS A 107 -6.50 1.55 -0.77
N ILE A 108 -5.63 1.10 -1.67
CA ILE A 108 -5.38 -0.31 -1.98
C ILE A 108 -4.19 -0.82 -1.17
N ALA A 109 -4.42 -1.88 -0.40
CA ALA A 109 -3.43 -2.62 0.37
C ALA A 109 -3.78 -4.12 0.51
N ASP A 110 -4.65 -4.63 -0.36
CA ASP A 110 -4.94 -6.07 -0.49
C ASP A 110 -3.82 -6.82 -1.21
N GLU A 111 -3.03 -6.11 -2.01
CA GLU A 111 -1.83 -6.60 -2.67
C GLU A 111 -0.79 -5.47 -2.80
N PHE A 112 0.46 -5.80 -2.50
CA PHE A 112 1.60 -4.93 -2.76
C PHE A 112 2.84 -5.80 -2.95
N ALA A 113 3.47 -5.70 -4.11
CA ALA A 113 4.70 -6.41 -4.41
C ALA A 113 5.73 -5.48 -5.05
N THR A 114 6.99 -5.89 -4.95
CA THR A 114 8.15 -5.19 -5.51
C THR A 114 8.80 -6.08 -6.55
N SER A 115 9.22 -5.52 -7.68
CA SER A 115 10.04 -6.20 -8.69
C SER A 115 11.24 -5.34 -9.07
N GLU A 116 12.29 -6.01 -9.50
CA GLU A 116 13.52 -5.38 -9.98
C GLU A 116 13.39 -4.97 -11.45
N LEU A 117 14.16 -3.94 -11.81
CA LEU A 117 14.37 -3.53 -13.18
C LEU A 117 15.27 -4.53 -13.89
N LYS A 118 15.11 -4.68 -15.21
CA LYS A 118 16.13 -5.36 -16.00
C LYS A 118 17.48 -4.66 -15.85
N PRO A 119 18.60 -5.38 -15.63
CA PRO A 119 19.91 -4.77 -15.38
C PRO A 119 20.36 -3.79 -16.47
N GLU A 120 20.02 -4.05 -17.73
CA GLU A 120 20.36 -3.17 -18.86
C GLU A 120 19.63 -1.82 -18.87
N LEU A 121 18.58 -1.66 -18.05
CA LEU A 121 17.80 -0.43 -17.92
C LEU A 121 18.21 0.41 -16.71
N ASP A 122 19.24 0.00 -15.97
CA ASP A 122 19.75 0.69 -14.78
C ASP A 122 20.58 1.93 -15.15
N ASN A 123 19.94 2.90 -15.79
CA ASN A 123 20.51 4.18 -16.19
C ASN A 123 19.65 5.35 -15.65
N PRO A 124 20.20 6.23 -14.78
CA PRO A 124 19.46 7.37 -14.23
C PRO A 124 18.85 8.29 -15.30
N GLY A 125 19.51 8.43 -16.45
CA GLY A 125 19.05 9.28 -17.55
C GLY A 125 17.76 8.79 -18.22
N ALA A 126 17.44 7.50 -18.10
CA ALA A 126 16.26 6.88 -18.71
C ALA A 126 15.03 6.87 -17.78
N LEU A 127 15.16 7.32 -16.52
CA LEU A 127 14.13 7.17 -15.49
C LEU A 127 12.77 7.76 -15.88
N GLY A 128 12.76 8.90 -16.58
CA GLY A 128 11.52 9.54 -17.04
C GLY A 128 10.77 8.71 -18.08
N GLU A 129 11.50 8.11 -19.02
CA GLU A 129 10.92 7.22 -20.04
C GLU A 129 10.45 5.91 -19.41
N LEU A 130 11.29 5.30 -18.55
CA LEU A 130 10.95 4.05 -17.84
C LEU A 130 9.69 4.18 -16.99
N ARG A 131 9.48 5.34 -16.34
CA ARG A 131 8.25 5.64 -15.61
C ARG A 131 7.01 5.55 -16.50
N THR A 132 7.09 6.04 -17.73
CA THR A 132 5.97 6.00 -18.68
C THR A 132 5.79 4.59 -19.26
N THR A 133 6.89 3.92 -19.56
CA THR A 133 6.88 2.57 -20.12
C THR A 133 6.28 1.55 -19.14
N VAL A 134 6.67 1.58 -17.86
CA VAL A 134 6.19 0.59 -16.88
C VAL A 134 4.67 0.66 -16.65
N GLU A 135 4.03 1.81 -16.89
CA GLU A 135 2.58 1.94 -16.73
C GLU A 135 1.79 1.21 -17.84
N ASN A 136 2.39 1.12 -19.03
CA ASN A 136 1.73 0.64 -20.25
C ASN A 136 2.24 -0.74 -20.68
N ASP A 137 3.54 -0.97 -20.56
CA ASP A 137 4.22 -2.22 -20.88
C ASP A 137 5.24 -2.58 -19.80
N PRO A 138 4.79 -3.09 -18.64
CA PRO A 138 5.68 -3.50 -17.56
C PRO A 138 6.66 -4.60 -17.98
N LYS A 139 6.31 -5.47 -18.94
CA LYS A 139 7.20 -6.55 -19.41
C LYS A 139 8.45 -6.04 -20.12
N ALA A 140 8.38 -4.85 -20.72
CA ALA A 140 9.55 -4.21 -21.30
C ALA A 140 10.59 -3.81 -20.23
N VAL A 141 10.13 -3.49 -19.01
CA VAL A 141 10.93 -2.86 -17.96
C VAL A 141 11.37 -3.85 -16.87
N LEU A 142 10.51 -4.80 -16.52
CA LEU A 142 10.69 -5.70 -15.38
C LEU A 142 11.49 -6.94 -15.74
N ASP A 143 12.35 -7.38 -14.82
CA ASP A 143 13.09 -8.64 -14.98
C ASP A 143 12.17 -9.88 -14.87
N ASP A 144 11.03 -9.73 -14.20
CA ASP A 144 10.00 -10.78 -14.13
C ASP A 144 9.13 -10.80 -15.39
N SER A 145 9.22 -11.89 -16.16
CA SER A 145 8.43 -12.11 -17.38
C SER A 145 6.98 -12.53 -17.13
N SER A 146 6.63 -12.93 -15.90
CA SER A 146 5.29 -13.39 -15.52
C SER A 146 4.31 -12.25 -15.21
N VAL A 147 4.79 -11.01 -15.24
CA VAL A 147 4.03 -9.81 -14.88
C VAL A 147 2.84 -9.56 -15.81
N SER A 148 1.73 -9.14 -15.22
CA SER A 148 0.47 -8.85 -15.91
C SER A 148 0.09 -7.38 -15.76
N ALA A 149 -0.03 -6.67 -16.89
CA ALA A 149 -0.50 -5.28 -16.91
C ALA A 149 -2.02 -5.16 -16.70
N THR A 150 -2.76 -6.26 -16.92
CA THR A 150 -4.21 -6.31 -16.76
C THR A 150 -4.62 -6.56 -15.31
N GLU A 151 -3.84 -7.34 -14.58
CA GLU A 151 -4.14 -7.70 -13.19
C GLU A 151 -3.52 -6.75 -12.17
N SER A 152 -2.42 -6.10 -12.54
CA SER A 152 -1.65 -5.21 -11.66
C SER A 152 -1.40 -3.85 -12.27
N ALA A 153 -1.41 -2.82 -11.44
CA ALA A 153 -0.97 -1.48 -11.80
C ALA A 153 0.45 -1.27 -11.29
N TRP A 154 1.38 -0.99 -12.20
CA TRP A 154 2.80 -0.86 -11.90
C TRP A 154 3.25 0.60 -11.88
N ARG A 155 4.19 0.90 -10.97
CA ARG A 155 4.83 2.20 -10.83
C ARG A 155 6.31 2.03 -10.50
N LEU A 156 7.12 3.00 -10.94
CA LEU A 156 8.54 3.06 -10.64
C LEU A 156 8.80 4.01 -9.48
N ILE A 157 9.47 3.54 -8.44
CA ILE A 157 9.87 4.30 -7.25
C ILE A 157 11.39 4.50 -7.31
N PRO A 158 11.88 5.74 -7.47
CA PRO A 158 13.31 6.01 -7.53
C PRO A 158 13.97 5.77 -6.17
N TYR A 159 15.23 5.39 -6.20
CA TYR A 159 16.11 5.40 -5.04
C TYR A 159 17.05 6.61 -5.13
N PRO A 160 16.78 7.69 -4.39
CA PRO A 160 17.59 8.91 -4.49
C PRO A 160 18.97 8.80 -3.81
N ALA A 161 19.16 7.79 -2.96
CA ALA A 161 20.36 7.65 -2.14
C ALA A 161 21.60 7.20 -2.94
N ALA A 162 22.72 7.91 -2.77
CA ALA A 162 24.00 7.53 -3.35
C ALA A 162 24.51 6.19 -2.78
N GLY A 163 24.71 5.18 -3.64
CA GLY A 163 25.11 3.82 -3.25
C GLY A 163 23.97 2.83 -3.11
N SER A 164 22.76 3.16 -3.58
CA SER A 164 21.75 2.14 -3.85
C SER A 164 22.22 1.24 -5.00
N GLU A 165 21.94 -0.05 -4.91
CA GLU A 165 22.36 -1.05 -5.92
C GLU A 165 21.67 -0.87 -7.28
N ALA A 166 20.52 -0.20 -7.30
CA ALA A 166 19.75 0.13 -8.50
C ALA A 166 19.23 1.57 -8.43
N ILE A 167 18.89 2.17 -9.57
CA ILE A 167 18.33 3.53 -9.65
C ILE A 167 16.90 3.62 -9.09
N ALA A 168 16.18 2.50 -9.04
CA ALA A 168 14.77 2.45 -8.67
C ALA A 168 14.32 1.00 -8.39
N THR A 169 13.14 0.88 -7.79
CA THR A 169 12.38 -0.37 -7.75
C THR A 169 11.02 -0.16 -8.38
N THR A 170 10.42 -1.23 -8.86
CA THR A 170 9.02 -1.20 -9.27
C THR A 170 8.13 -1.74 -8.18
N VAL A 171 6.96 -1.15 -8.07
CA VAL A 171 5.92 -1.55 -7.13
C VAL A 171 4.65 -1.80 -7.90
N CYS A 172 3.87 -2.78 -7.47
CA CYS A 172 2.54 -3.02 -8.00
C CYS A 172 1.47 -3.03 -6.91
N ILE A 173 0.26 -2.70 -7.33
CA ILE A 173 -0.98 -2.90 -6.59
C ILE A 173 -1.99 -3.62 -7.48
N SER A 174 -2.96 -4.28 -6.87
CA SER A 174 -4.01 -4.99 -7.59
C SER A 174 -4.90 -4.05 -8.41
N ARG A 175 -5.34 -4.51 -9.58
CA ARG A 175 -6.43 -3.91 -10.37
C ARG A 175 -7.81 -4.50 -10.05
N HIS A 176 -7.93 -5.36 -9.05
CA HIS A 176 -9.18 -6.04 -8.68
C HIS A 176 -10.39 -5.10 -8.58
N TRP A 177 -10.18 -3.87 -8.10
CA TRP A 177 -11.22 -2.86 -7.92
C TRP A 177 -11.41 -1.90 -9.11
N SER A 178 -10.73 -2.10 -10.24
CA SER A 178 -10.81 -1.15 -11.36
C SER A 178 -12.21 -1.07 -11.95
N GLY A 179 -12.89 -2.22 -12.11
CA GLY A 179 -14.25 -2.28 -12.64
C GLY A 179 -15.26 -1.51 -11.77
N PHE A 180 -15.13 -1.62 -10.45
CA PHE A 180 -15.93 -0.85 -9.49
C PHE A 180 -15.76 0.66 -9.68
N LEU A 181 -14.51 1.15 -9.78
CA LEU A 181 -14.24 2.58 -9.96
C LEU A 181 -14.68 3.10 -11.33
N ASP A 182 -14.58 2.27 -12.38
CA ASP A 182 -15.05 2.61 -13.72
C ASP A 182 -16.58 2.71 -13.77
N GLU A 183 -17.28 1.79 -13.10
CA GLU A 183 -18.74 1.82 -13.04
C GLU A 183 -19.26 3.05 -12.27
N LEU A 184 -18.60 3.44 -11.17
CA LEU A 184 -18.88 4.72 -10.49
C LEU A 184 -18.74 5.93 -11.42
N ARG A 185 -17.71 5.96 -12.27
CA ARG A 185 -17.53 7.04 -13.25
C ARG A 185 -18.63 7.04 -14.30
N LYS A 186 -19.07 5.89 -14.79
CA LYS A 186 -20.21 5.82 -15.73
C LYS A 186 -21.48 6.39 -15.10
N ILE A 187 -21.80 5.95 -13.89
CA ILE A 187 -22.99 6.43 -13.16
C ILE A 187 -22.88 7.93 -12.87
N SER A 188 -21.69 8.44 -12.56
CA SER A 188 -21.43 9.88 -12.44
C SER A 188 -21.90 10.66 -13.66
N GLU A 189 -21.50 10.22 -14.85
CA GLU A 189 -21.85 10.86 -16.11
C GLU A 189 -23.36 10.75 -16.39
N GLU A 190 -23.96 9.58 -16.16
CA GLU A 190 -25.39 9.35 -16.35
C GLU A 190 -26.25 10.21 -15.42
N LYS A 191 -25.83 10.36 -14.17
CA LYS A 191 -26.52 11.19 -13.17
C LYS A 191 -26.17 12.66 -13.28
N ASN A 192 -25.25 13.03 -14.18
CA ASN A 192 -24.78 14.40 -14.36
C ASN A 192 -24.27 15.05 -13.05
N PHE A 193 -23.66 14.24 -12.19
CA PHE A 193 -23.11 14.62 -10.89
C PHE A 193 -21.66 14.12 -10.78
N PRO A 194 -20.64 14.98 -10.59
CA PRO A 194 -19.25 14.56 -10.51
C PRO A 194 -18.98 13.63 -9.31
N VAL A 195 -18.64 12.38 -9.64
CA VAL A 195 -18.08 11.38 -8.72
C VAL A 195 -16.70 11.07 -9.27
N ILE A 196 -15.69 11.78 -8.75
CA ILE A 196 -14.32 11.67 -9.26
C ILE A 196 -13.60 10.58 -8.51
N THR A 197 -13.18 9.52 -9.19
CA THR A 197 -12.59 8.36 -8.54
C THR A 197 -11.08 8.28 -8.73
N ARG A 198 -10.35 7.93 -7.67
CA ARG A 198 -8.90 7.73 -7.66
C ARG A 198 -8.55 6.48 -6.85
N ALA A 199 -7.76 5.59 -7.43
CA ALA A 199 -7.07 4.54 -6.68
C ALA A 199 -5.67 5.00 -6.29
N ILE A 200 -5.26 4.72 -5.05
CA ILE A 200 -3.91 4.98 -4.53
C ILE A 200 -3.40 3.79 -3.73
N SER A 201 -2.09 3.61 -3.70
CA SER A 201 -1.44 2.63 -2.85
C SER A 201 -1.44 3.13 -1.40
N ALA A 202 -2.13 2.42 -0.51
CA ALA A 202 -2.10 2.76 0.92
C ALA A 202 -0.68 2.63 1.50
N PRO A 203 0.12 1.59 1.17
CA PRO A 203 1.51 1.48 1.63
C PRO A 203 2.38 2.67 1.23
N LEU A 204 2.31 3.11 -0.04
CA LEU A 204 3.09 4.27 -0.49
C LEU A 204 2.60 5.57 0.14
N THR A 205 1.29 5.75 0.29
CA THR A 205 0.71 6.92 0.95
C THR A 205 1.17 7.01 2.41
N CYS A 206 1.25 5.87 3.09
CA CYS A 206 1.75 5.77 4.45
C CYS A 206 3.25 6.13 4.55
N LEU A 207 4.06 5.71 3.57
CA LEU A 207 5.47 6.12 3.48
C LEU A 207 5.62 7.62 3.16
N LEU A 208 4.77 8.19 2.31
CA LEU A 208 4.78 9.62 2.02
C LEU A 208 4.42 10.47 3.24
N ALA A 209 3.54 9.97 4.12
CA ALA A 209 3.17 10.62 5.37
C ALA A 209 4.20 10.40 6.51
N LEU A 210 5.26 9.62 6.28
CA LEU A 210 6.24 9.30 7.31
C LEU A 210 6.87 10.53 7.97
N PRO A 211 7.25 11.62 7.25
CA PRO A 211 7.78 12.83 7.87
C PRO A 211 6.80 13.49 8.85
N ASP A 212 5.50 13.46 8.54
CA ASP A 212 4.46 14.03 9.40
C ASP A 212 4.17 13.14 10.62
N LEU A 213 4.30 11.82 10.45
CA LEU A 213 4.03 10.83 11.50
C LEU A 213 5.22 10.60 12.44
N LYS A 214 6.45 10.75 11.93
CA LYS A 214 7.69 10.69 12.69
C LYS A 214 8.17 12.12 12.96
N THR A 215 7.69 12.69 14.05
CA THR A 215 7.99 14.08 14.44
C THR A 215 9.41 14.29 14.98
N THR A 216 10.18 13.21 15.19
CA THR A 216 11.56 13.28 15.68
C THR A 216 12.52 13.35 14.49
N GLU A 217 13.45 14.30 14.56
CA GLU A 217 14.53 14.44 13.58
C GLU A 217 15.30 13.13 13.43
N LEU A 218 15.63 12.79 12.18
CA LEU A 218 16.31 11.55 11.86
C LEU A 218 17.81 11.72 12.13
N THR A 219 18.31 11.10 13.20
CA THR A 219 19.74 11.16 13.58
C THR A 219 20.52 9.88 13.26
N ARG A 220 19.83 8.86 12.74
CA ARG A 220 20.38 7.54 12.40
C ARG A 220 19.52 6.91 11.30
N PRO A 221 20.02 5.90 10.56
CA PRO A 221 19.23 5.19 9.56
C PRO A 221 17.88 4.70 10.10
N LEU A 222 16.89 4.55 9.23
CA LEU A 222 15.53 4.18 9.63
C LEU A 222 15.03 2.97 8.84
N ILE A 223 14.38 2.04 9.54
CA ILE A 223 13.55 1.01 8.96
C ILE A 223 12.10 1.29 9.33
N ALA A 224 11.31 1.68 8.34
CA ALA A 224 9.86 1.74 8.46
C ALA A 224 9.26 0.36 8.20
N VAL A 225 8.44 -0.12 9.14
CA VAL A 225 7.78 -1.42 9.07
C VAL A 225 6.28 -1.20 9.02
N LEU A 226 5.67 -1.59 7.90
CA LEU A 226 4.24 -1.44 7.63
C LEU A 226 3.58 -2.83 7.57
N PRO A 227 2.97 -3.29 8.67
CA PRO A 227 2.30 -4.59 8.70
C PRO A 227 0.88 -4.50 8.13
N TYR A 228 0.66 -5.10 6.97
CA TYR A 228 -0.67 -5.33 6.40
C TYR A 228 -1.10 -6.78 6.61
N PRO A 229 -2.40 -7.13 6.43
CA PRO A 229 -2.87 -8.49 6.67
C PRO A 229 -2.29 -9.55 5.73
N ARG A 230 -1.98 -9.19 4.48
CA ARG A 230 -1.46 -10.13 3.46
C ARG A 230 0.05 -10.04 3.24
N PHE A 231 0.68 -8.93 3.64
CA PHE A 231 2.11 -8.69 3.47
C PHE A 231 2.66 -7.73 4.53
N THR A 232 3.98 -7.69 4.67
CA THR A 232 4.67 -6.64 5.42
C THR A 232 5.61 -5.90 4.48
N LEU A 233 5.49 -4.58 4.43
CA LEU A 233 6.42 -3.72 3.71
C LEU A 233 7.50 -3.23 4.67
N LEU A 234 8.75 -3.41 4.27
CA LEU A 234 9.94 -2.85 4.89
C LEU A 234 10.49 -1.76 3.97
N ALA A 235 10.64 -0.55 4.49
CA ALA A 235 11.29 0.55 3.78
C ALA A 235 12.52 0.98 4.58
N PHE A 236 13.66 1.00 3.90
CA PHE A 236 14.97 1.27 4.48
C PHE A 236 15.44 2.65 4.03
N PHE A 237 15.84 3.48 4.99
CA PHE A 237 16.29 4.86 4.76
C PHE A 237 17.69 5.04 5.35
N ASN A 238 18.53 5.84 4.69
CA ASN A 238 19.80 6.28 5.26
C ASN A 238 19.58 7.34 6.35
N GLU A 239 20.66 7.84 6.96
CA GLU A 239 20.60 8.90 7.98
C GLU A 239 20.10 10.25 7.46
N HIS A 240 20.09 10.47 6.14
CA HIS A 240 19.55 11.68 5.50
C HIS A 240 18.05 11.56 5.18
N GLY A 241 17.44 10.39 5.40
CA GLY A 241 16.03 10.14 5.08
C GLY A 241 15.80 9.74 3.62
N ASP A 242 16.85 9.43 2.86
CA ASP A 242 16.72 8.94 1.50
C ASP A 242 16.37 7.46 1.49
N LEU A 243 15.37 7.10 0.68
CA LEU A 243 14.97 5.72 0.48
C LEU A 243 16.08 4.93 -0.22
N ARG A 244 16.55 3.87 0.45
CA ARG A 244 17.57 2.93 -0.01
C ARG A 244 16.96 1.71 -0.69
N LEU A 245 15.91 1.16 -0.09
CA LEU A 245 15.30 -0.09 -0.53
C LEU A 245 13.87 -0.22 -0.02
N LEU A 246 12.98 -0.73 -0.87
CA LEU A 246 11.69 -1.31 -0.48
C LEU A 246 11.75 -2.82 -0.61
N ARG A 247 11.27 -3.51 0.42
CA ARG A 247 11.17 -4.97 0.43
C ARG A 247 9.80 -5.40 0.93
N THR A 248 9.15 -6.28 0.18
CA THR A 248 7.86 -6.86 0.54
C THR A 248 8.03 -8.30 1.04
N LEU A 249 7.35 -8.64 2.14
CA LEU A 249 7.31 -9.98 2.69
C LEU A 249 5.87 -10.48 2.69
N GLN A 250 5.55 -11.37 1.76
CA GLN A 250 4.21 -11.96 1.64
C GLN A 250 3.95 -12.94 2.80
N HIS A 251 2.74 -12.89 3.38
CA HIS A 251 2.41 -13.75 4.53
C HIS A 251 1.95 -15.14 4.14
N ARG A 252 1.46 -15.34 2.91
CA ARG A 252 1.01 -16.64 2.37
C ARG A 252 0.04 -17.38 3.32
N GLY A 253 -0.97 -16.66 3.83
CA GLY A 253 -1.97 -17.20 4.76
C GLY A 253 -1.54 -17.24 6.23
N GLN A 254 -0.33 -16.80 6.57
CA GLN A 254 0.09 -16.58 7.95
C GLN A 254 -0.35 -15.19 8.45
N ARG A 255 -0.33 -14.97 9.77
CA ARG A 255 -0.59 -13.64 10.35
C ARG A 255 0.59 -12.68 10.23
N ARG A 256 1.81 -13.22 10.07
CA ARG A 256 3.06 -12.46 9.94
C ARG A 256 4.09 -13.27 9.13
N PRO A 257 5.11 -12.62 8.53
CA PRO A 257 6.16 -13.35 7.84
C PRO A 257 7.04 -14.10 8.86
N THR A 258 7.31 -15.38 8.60
CA THR A 258 8.07 -16.25 9.50
C THR A 258 9.52 -15.79 9.70
N ASN A 259 10.07 -15.07 8.72
CA ASN A 259 11.46 -14.62 8.67
C ASN A 259 11.61 -13.09 8.79
N LEU A 260 10.59 -12.37 9.29
CA LEU A 260 10.58 -10.91 9.35
C LEU A 260 11.85 -10.31 9.98
N ARG A 261 12.22 -10.80 11.18
CA ARG A 261 13.43 -10.33 11.89
C ARG A 261 14.68 -10.55 11.06
N HIS A 262 14.85 -11.77 10.55
CA HIS A 262 16.01 -12.16 9.76
C HIS A 262 16.12 -11.29 8.51
N ALA A 263 15.02 -11.16 7.75
CA ALA A 263 14.95 -10.34 6.54
C ALA A 263 15.30 -8.87 6.83
N ALA A 264 14.77 -8.28 7.91
CA ALA A 264 15.11 -6.92 8.30
C ALA A 264 16.60 -6.79 8.66
N SER A 265 17.14 -7.68 9.51
CA SER A 265 18.54 -7.61 9.95
C SER A 265 19.55 -7.84 8.83
N THR A 266 19.32 -8.82 7.95
CA THR A 266 20.25 -9.10 6.85
C THR A 266 20.24 -8.00 5.80
N THR A 267 19.07 -7.40 5.56
CA THR A 267 18.95 -6.29 4.61
C THR A 267 19.59 -5.03 5.16
N ALA A 268 19.38 -4.72 6.45
CA ALA A 268 20.05 -3.61 7.11
C ALA A 268 21.58 -3.76 7.07
N ALA A 269 22.09 -4.97 7.30
CA ALA A 269 23.51 -5.26 7.20
C ALA A 269 24.05 -5.12 5.75
N ALA A 270 23.31 -5.63 4.76
CA ALA A 270 23.68 -5.51 3.35
C ALA A 270 23.72 -4.05 2.86
N LEU A 271 22.83 -3.21 3.39
CA LEU A 271 22.79 -1.77 3.12
C LEU A 271 23.72 -0.95 4.02
N GLU A 272 24.56 -1.61 4.83
CA GLU A 272 25.51 -0.99 5.78
C GLU A 272 24.85 0.00 6.76
N LEU A 273 23.57 -0.22 7.10
CA LEU A 273 22.83 0.64 8.03
C LEU A 273 23.27 0.33 9.45
N SER A 274 24.10 1.20 10.01
CA SER A 274 24.59 1.11 11.38
C SER A 274 23.54 1.56 12.39
N ASP A 275 23.22 0.70 13.37
CA ASP A 275 22.20 0.92 14.41
C ASP A 275 20.89 1.59 13.91
N PRO A 276 20.14 0.97 12.98
CA PRO A 276 18.93 1.60 12.46
C PRO A 276 17.88 1.79 13.56
N GLU A 277 17.20 2.93 13.55
CA GLU A 277 15.92 3.05 14.24
C GLU A 277 14.86 2.20 13.53
N VAL A 278 13.99 1.54 14.28
CA VAL A 278 12.84 0.82 13.71
C VAL A 278 11.55 1.56 14.07
N PHE A 279 10.85 2.05 13.05
CA PHE A 279 9.54 2.66 13.20
C PHE A 279 8.46 1.71 12.72
N LEU A 280 7.71 1.15 13.67
CA LEU A 280 6.60 0.24 13.39
C LEU A 280 5.28 1.01 13.32
N PHE A 281 4.65 1.00 12.15
CA PHE A 281 3.33 1.57 11.96
C PHE A 281 2.25 0.70 12.62
N THR A 282 1.32 1.35 13.32
CA THR A 282 0.08 0.74 13.78
C THR A 282 -0.97 0.88 12.68
N ILE A 283 -1.03 -0.11 11.80
CA ILE A 283 -1.96 -0.11 10.67
C ILE A 283 -3.24 -0.82 11.10
N GLY A 284 -4.28 -0.04 11.42
CA GLY A 284 -5.56 -0.56 11.92
C GLY A 284 -5.53 -1.02 13.39
N GLU A 285 -6.67 -1.51 13.87
CA GLU A 285 -6.91 -1.83 15.29
C GLU A 285 -6.32 -3.18 15.73
N GLN A 286 -5.83 -4.01 14.79
CA GLN A 286 -5.27 -5.34 15.06
C GLN A 286 -3.75 -5.43 14.82
N ALA A 287 -3.00 -4.40 15.21
CA ALA A 287 -1.53 -4.52 15.25
C ALA A 287 -1.15 -5.73 16.13
N ASP A 288 -0.46 -6.73 15.56
CA ASP A 288 -0.02 -7.90 16.33
C ASP A 288 0.88 -7.42 17.48
N PRO A 289 0.49 -7.63 18.75
CA PRO A 289 1.25 -7.14 19.90
C PRO A 289 2.67 -7.74 19.96
N ASN A 290 2.92 -8.85 19.26
CA ASN A 290 4.21 -9.51 19.19
C ASN A 290 5.13 -8.99 18.06
N LEU A 291 4.68 -8.02 17.24
CA LEU A 291 5.53 -7.39 16.23
C LEU A 291 6.60 -6.49 16.85
N ARG A 292 6.24 -5.67 17.85
CA ARG A 292 7.22 -4.78 18.53
C ARG A 292 8.38 -5.56 19.17
N PRO A 293 8.15 -6.64 19.95
CA PRO A 293 9.23 -7.47 20.47
C PRO A 293 10.17 -8.06 19.41
N THR A 294 9.69 -8.27 18.17
CA THR A 294 10.47 -8.85 17.08
C THR A 294 11.64 -7.95 16.65
N PHE A 295 11.52 -6.63 16.86
CA PHE A 295 12.51 -5.62 16.51
C PHE A 295 13.31 -5.11 17.72
N ASN A 296 13.17 -5.72 18.89
CA ASN A 296 14.01 -5.40 20.04
C ASN A 296 15.41 -6.03 19.82
N TRP A 297 16.25 -5.36 19.02
CA TRP A 297 17.58 -5.84 18.66
C TRP A 297 18.57 -5.80 19.82
N SER A 298 18.26 -5.05 20.87
CA SER A 298 18.99 -5.01 22.13
C SER A 298 18.56 -6.15 23.06
N SER A 299 19.01 -7.37 22.75
CA SER A 299 19.48 -8.36 23.74
C SER A 299 19.99 -9.62 23.01
N PRO A 300 21.23 -10.08 23.27
CA PRO A 300 21.58 -11.46 22.95
C PRO A 300 20.63 -12.39 23.72
N PRO A 301 20.28 -13.57 23.19
CA PRO A 301 19.52 -14.55 23.96
C PRO A 301 20.25 -14.79 25.29
N PRO A 302 19.54 -14.92 26.43
CA PRO A 302 20.20 -15.29 27.67
C PRO A 302 20.99 -16.56 27.39
N ARG A 303 22.31 -16.49 27.57
CA ARG A 303 23.16 -17.68 27.53
C ARG A 303 22.51 -18.69 28.46
N SER A 304 22.06 -19.82 27.91
CA SER A 304 21.63 -20.92 28.75
C SER A 304 22.85 -21.28 29.60
N THR A 305 22.83 -20.92 30.87
CA THR A 305 23.71 -21.53 31.85
C THR A 305 23.26 -22.98 31.89
N LYS A 306 23.93 -23.83 31.10
CA LYS A 306 23.92 -25.27 31.35
C LYS A 306 24.47 -25.41 32.76
N SER A 307 23.58 -25.51 33.74
CA SER A 307 23.92 -26.08 35.04
C SER A 307 24.39 -27.49 34.73
N THR A 308 25.71 -27.66 34.66
CA THR A 308 26.35 -28.96 34.67
C THR A 308 26.07 -29.55 36.04
N GLY A 309 24.90 -30.21 36.15
CA GLY A 309 24.61 -31.15 37.22
C GLY A 309 25.64 -32.24 37.16
N ARG A 310 26.72 -32.07 37.92
CA ARG A 310 27.77 -33.06 38.09
C ARG A 310 27.17 -34.18 38.95
N ALA A 311 26.62 -35.18 38.28
CA ALA A 311 26.18 -36.42 38.90
C ALA A 311 27.38 -37.05 39.65
N ARG A 312 27.29 -37.04 40.98
CA ARG A 312 28.24 -37.71 41.86
C ARG A 312 27.88 -39.20 41.88
N LEU A 313 28.43 -39.95 40.94
CA LEU A 313 28.51 -41.40 40.99
C LEU A 313 29.49 -41.78 42.11
N THR A 314 28.97 -42.16 43.27
CA THR A 314 29.72 -42.93 44.27
C THR A 314 29.28 -44.38 44.17
N SER A 315 30.19 -45.19 43.64
CA SER A 315 30.09 -46.63 43.49
C SER A 315 30.11 -47.34 44.83
N SER A 316 29.00 -47.99 45.19
CA SER A 316 28.96 -49.06 46.19
C SER A 316 29.60 -50.32 45.60
N ARG A 317 30.75 -50.75 46.16
CA ARG A 317 31.31 -52.09 45.94
C ARG A 317 30.76 -53.06 47.02
N PRO A 318 30.63 -54.35 46.68
CA PRO A 318 29.78 -55.32 47.40
C PRO A 318 30.50 -55.98 48.58
N PRO A 319 29.76 -56.69 49.46
CA PRO A 319 30.32 -57.36 50.63
C PRO A 319 30.84 -58.75 50.28
N GLU A 320 32.02 -59.11 50.78
CA GLU A 320 32.45 -60.50 50.86
C GLU A 320 32.65 -60.89 52.33
N SER A 321 31.99 -62.00 52.66
CA SER A 321 31.86 -62.62 53.97
C SER A 321 33.13 -63.34 54.43
N ALA A 322 33.44 -63.28 55.72
CA ALA A 322 34.00 -64.45 56.43
C ALA A 322 33.73 -64.34 57.93
N ALA A 323 33.10 -65.40 58.44
CA ALA A 323 32.78 -65.67 59.83
C ALA A 323 34.01 -65.87 60.72
N ARG A 324 33.86 -65.62 62.03
CA ARG A 324 34.39 -66.51 63.10
C ARG A 324 33.84 -66.16 64.49
N ASN A 325 33.06 -67.09 65.02
CA ASN A 325 33.11 -67.66 66.37
C ASN A 325 33.47 -66.75 67.56
N ARG A 326 32.48 -66.38 68.37
CA ARG A 326 32.09 -67.03 69.64
C ARG A 326 30.97 -66.24 70.29
#